data_AF-A0A117KN69-F1
#
_entry.id   AF-A0A117KN69-F1
#
_cell.length_a   1.000
_cell.length_b   1.000
_cell.length_c   1.000
_cell.angle_alpha   90.00
_cell.angle_beta   90.00
_cell.angle_gamma   90.00
#
_symmetry.space_group_name_H-M   'P 1'
#
loop_
_entity.id
_entity.type
_entity.pdbx_description
1 polymer ?
#
loop_
_entity_poly.entity_id
_entity_poly.type
_entity_poly.pdbx_seq_one_letter_code
_entity_poly.pdbx_strand_id
1 'polypeptide(L)'
;MFDWKDFLELARYLNNRAAQTNVEKASKRSAVSRAYYAAYCFLRDYAEKNLSFSPQHTSDDHYLLVKYLLDLLDAIPNEYGGFKEQLHDIADTLQDLRVYRNKCDYDADVENLDFLAAVSIANAERVFSNIGSFEESVDYNKIKAFIQKWGKSVSE
;
A
#
# COMPACT_ATOMS: atom_id res chain seq x y z
N MET A 1 -15.97 8.13 8.77
CA MET A 1 -14.80 7.75 7.95
C MET A 1 -14.66 6.25 8.04
N PHE A 2 -14.37 5.57 6.94
CA PHE A 2 -14.17 4.11 6.92
C PHE A 2 -12.75 3.79 7.39
N ASP A 3 -12.55 2.75 8.19
CA ASP A 3 -11.21 2.29 8.57
C ASP A 3 -10.72 1.27 7.54
N TRP A 4 -9.71 1.64 6.76
CA TRP A 4 -9.14 0.75 5.73
C TRP A 4 -8.54 -0.54 6.31
N LYS A 5 -8.21 -0.58 7.61
CA LYS A 5 -7.79 -1.82 8.30
C LYS A 5 -8.91 -2.86 8.33
N ASP A 6 -10.18 -2.47 8.29
CA ASP A 6 -11.29 -3.42 8.23
C ASP A 6 -11.24 -4.29 6.96
N PHE A 7 -10.69 -3.77 5.86
CA PHE A 7 -10.44 -4.59 4.67
C PHE A 7 -9.30 -5.61 4.86
N LEU A 8 -8.28 -5.29 5.65
CA LEU A 8 -7.24 -6.26 5.99
C LEU A 8 -7.82 -7.38 6.86
N GLU A 9 -8.65 -7.04 7.84
CA GLU A 9 -9.35 -8.03 8.66
C GLU A 9 -10.31 -8.90 7.83
N LEU A 10 -11.03 -8.30 6.88
CA LEU A 10 -11.84 -9.04 5.92
C LEU A 10 -11.00 -9.98 5.05
N ALA A 11 -9.81 -9.55 4.60
CA ALA A 11 -8.90 -10.39 3.83
C ALA A 11 -8.48 -11.64 4.62
N ARG A 12 -8.08 -11.46 5.90
CA ARG A 12 -7.75 -12.58 6.80
C ARG A 12 -8.92 -13.53 6.96
N TYR A 13 -10.11 -12.96 7.23
CA TYR A 13 -11.32 -13.74 7.43
C TYR A 13 -11.62 -14.64 6.22
N LEU A 14 -11.59 -14.06 5.02
CA LEU A 14 -11.85 -14.77 3.77
C LEU A 14 -10.82 -15.87 3.51
N ASN A 15 -9.53 -15.58 3.73
CA ASN A 15 -8.46 -16.55 3.54
C ASN A 15 -8.57 -17.73 4.53
N ASN A 16 -8.76 -17.43 5.82
CA ASN A 16 -8.81 -18.44 6.88
C ASN A 16 -10.01 -19.39 6.76
N ARG A 17 -11.12 -18.92 6.18
CA ARG A 17 -12.34 -19.73 5.98
C ARG A 17 -12.47 -20.30 4.58
N ALA A 18 -11.55 -20.00 3.66
CA ALA A 18 -11.69 -20.37 2.25
C ALA A 18 -11.93 -21.88 2.08
N ALA A 19 -11.12 -22.71 2.73
CA ALA A 19 -11.20 -24.18 2.66
C ALA A 19 -12.48 -24.79 3.29
N GLN A 20 -13.26 -23.99 4.02
CA GLN A 20 -14.51 -24.42 4.65
C GLN A 20 -15.74 -24.08 3.79
N THR A 21 -15.53 -23.52 2.60
CA THR A 21 -16.60 -23.03 1.71
C THR A 21 -16.54 -23.70 0.35
N ASN A 22 -17.67 -23.77 -0.35
CA ASN A 22 -17.74 -24.17 -1.76
C ASN A 22 -17.23 -23.09 -2.73
N VAL A 23 -16.77 -21.94 -2.22
CA VAL A 23 -16.31 -20.78 -2.99
C VAL A 23 -14.84 -20.43 -2.69
N GLU A 24 -14.04 -21.42 -2.32
CA GLU A 24 -12.64 -21.27 -1.89
C GLU A 24 -11.81 -20.34 -2.79
N LYS A 25 -11.82 -20.58 -4.11
CA LYS A 25 -11.08 -19.75 -5.08
C LYS A 25 -11.54 -18.29 -5.07
N ALA A 26 -12.86 -18.07 -5.02
CA ALA A 26 -13.41 -16.72 -4.98
C ALA A 26 -13.07 -16.01 -3.65
N SER A 27 -13.10 -16.74 -2.53
CA SER A 27 -12.70 -16.22 -1.22
C SER A 27 -11.23 -15.77 -1.20
N LYS A 28 -10.31 -16.58 -1.71
CA LYS A 28 -8.88 -16.22 -1.77
C LYS A 28 -8.59 -15.08 -2.74
N ARG A 29 -9.20 -15.07 -3.94
CA ARG A 29 -9.09 -13.95 -4.89
C ARG A 29 -9.61 -12.65 -4.26
N SER A 30 -10.73 -12.74 -3.55
CA SER A 30 -11.29 -11.60 -2.82
C SER A 30 -10.39 -11.15 -1.67
N ALA A 31 -9.74 -12.08 -0.96
CA ALA A 31 -8.77 -11.75 0.08
C ALA A 31 -7.59 -10.93 -0.47
N VAL A 32 -7.03 -11.31 -1.62
CA VAL A 32 -6.00 -10.53 -2.32
C VAL A 32 -6.48 -9.11 -2.62
N SER A 33 -7.69 -8.99 -3.20
CA SER A 33 -8.27 -7.69 -3.52
C SER A 33 -8.49 -6.83 -2.28
N ARG A 34 -9.00 -7.40 -1.18
CA ARG A 34 -9.20 -6.68 0.08
C ARG A 34 -7.89 -6.26 0.74
N ALA A 35 -6.86 -7.11 0.72
CA ALA A 35 -5.54 -6.75 1.22
C ALA A 35 -4.93 -5.58 0.43
N TYR A 36 -5.03 -5.60 -0.90
CA TYR A 36 -4.60 -4.48 -1.75
C TYR A 36 -5.32 -3.18 -1.42
N TYR A 37 -6.66 -3.18 -1.38
CA TYR A 37 -7.41 -1.96 -1.10
C TYR A 37 -7.19 -1.43 0.32
N ALA A 38 -6.96 -2.31 1.30
CA ALA A 38 -6.57 -1.90 2.65
C ALA A 38 -5.28 -1.07 2.62
N ALA A 39 -4.23 -1.62 2.01
CA ALA A 39 -2.92 -0.96 1.92
C ALA A 39 -2.96 0.31 1.05
N TYR A 40 -3.53 0.22 -0.15
CA TYR A 40 -3.59 1.32 -1.10
C TYR A 40 -4.36 2.52 -0.54
N CYS A 41 -5.59 2.31 -0.06
CA CYS A 41 -6.41 3.42 0.39
C CYS A 41 -5.85 4.05 1.66
N PHE A 42 -5.35 3.24 2.60
CA PHE A 42 -4.64 3.75 3.77
C PHE A 42 -3.45 4.62 3.38
N LEU A 43 -2.59 4.12 2.49
CA LEU A 43 -1.40 4.83 2.07
C LEU A 43 -1.72 6.09 1.27
N ARG A 44 -2.74 6.05 0.40
CA ARG A 44 -3.20 7.23 -0.34
C ARG A 44 -3.64 8.34 0.61
N ASP A 45 -4.52 8.02 1.57
CA ASP A 45 -5.03 9.00 2.53
C ASP A 45 -3.90 9.53 3.43
N TYR A 46 -2.97 8.66 3.80
CA TYR A 46 -1.76 9.05 4.52
C TYR A 46 -0.89 10.00 3.70
N ALA A 47 -0.62 9.67 2.44
CA ALA A 47 0.24 10.45 1.56
C ALA A 47 -0.39 11.81 1.24
N GLU A 48 -1.70 11.87 1.05
CA GLU A 48 -2.44 13.11 0.85
C GLU A 48 -2.30 14.03 2.06
N LYS A 49 -2.53 13.49 3.26
CA LYS A 49 -2.50 14.27 4.50
C LYS A 49 -1.10 14.67 4.94
N ASN A 50 -0.11 13.80 4.77
CA ASN A 50 1.20 13.93 5.41
C ASN A 50 2.33 14.14 4.43
N LEU A 51 2.24 13.59 3.23
CA LEU A 51 3.33 13.59 2.25
C LEU A 51 3.08 14.56 1.09
N SER A 52 2.03 15.37 1.10
CA SER A 52 1.69 16.32 0.01
C SER A 52 1.39 15.67 -1.34
N PHE A 53 0.97 14.40 -1.33
CA PHE A 53 0.41 13.78 -2.53
C PHE A 53 -0.95 14.40 -2.85
N SER A 54 -1.27 14.61 -4.12
CA SER A 54 -2.58 15.10 -4.55
C SER A 54 -3.24 14.05 -5.45
N PRO A 55 -4.20 13.26 -4.93
CA PRO A 55 -4.93 12.30 -5.75
C PRO A 55 -5.79 13.02 -6.79
N GLN A 56 -5.89 12.44 -7.99
CA GLN A 56 -6.77 12.92 -9.06
C GLN A 56 -8.18 12.33 -8.97
N HIS A 57 -8.39 11.39 -8.05
CA HIS A 57 -9.62 10.61 -7.87
C HIS A 57 -10.01 9.80 -9.12
N THR A 58 -9.01 9.29 -9.84
CA THR A 58 -9.18 8.43 -11.01
C THR A 58 -8.54 7.06 -10.77
N SER A 59 -8.74 6.12 -11.70
CA SER A 59 -8.01 4.85 -11.68
C SER A 59 -6.49 5.00 -11.78
N ASP A 60 -6.01 6.14 -12.29
CA ASP A 60 -4.59 6.39 -12.49
C ASP A 60 -3.86 6.66 -11.16
N ASP A 61 -4.59 7.04 -10.11
CA ASP A 61 -4.03 7.27 -8.77
C ASP A 61 -3.27 6.05 -8.22
N HIS A 62 -3.64 4.84 -8.63
CA HIS A 62 -2.91 3.62 -8.27
C HIS A 62 -1.46 3.64 -8.78
N TYR A 63 -1.23 4.18 -9.97
CA TYR A 63 0.10 4.36 -10.53
C TYR A 63 0.77 5.62 -9.98
N LEU A 64 0.02 6.73 -9.92
CA LEU A 64 0.55 8.02 -9.51
C LEU A 64 1.05 8.00 -8.06
N LEU A 65 0.39 7.28 -7.16
CA LEU A 65 0.86 7.14 -5.80
C LEU A 65 2.22 6.44 -5.74
N VAL A 66 2.39 5.30 -6.41
CA VAL A 66 3.68 4.58 -6.45
C VAL A 66 4.76 5.47 -7.05
N LYS A 67 4.49 6.10 -8.19
CA LYS A 67 5.42 7.04 -8.84
C LYS A 67 5.83 8.16 -7.88
N TYR A 68 4.86 8.76 -7.19
CA TYR A 68 5.13 9.83 -6.24
C TYR A 68 6.06 9.40 -5.11
N LEU A 69 5.87 8.21 -4.55
CA LEU A 69 6.74 7.69 -3.49
C LEU A 69 8.16 7.45 -4.01
N LEU A 70 8.32 7.00 -5.26
CA LEU A 70 9.63 6.84 -5.89
C LEU A 70 10.30 8.19 -6.17
N ASP A 71 9.58 9.17 -6.71
CA ASP A 71 10.11 10.53 -6.93
C ASP A 71 10.55 11.18 -5.60
N LEU A 72 9.84 10.90 -4.50
CA LEU A 72 10.23 11.32 -3.15
C LEU A 72 11.56 10.70 -2.68
N LEU A 73 11.87 9.46 -3.06
CA LEU A 73 13.16 8.84 -2.70
C LEU A 73 14.34 9.67 -3.24
N ASP A 74 14.22 10.17 -4.46
CA ASP A 74 15.26 10.97 -5.11
C ASP A 74 15.38 12.36 -4.48
N ALA A 75 14.25 12.94 -4.07
CA ALA A 75 14.21 14.26 -3.45
C ALA A 75 14.78 14.27 -2.02
N ILE A 76 14.63 13.17 -1.28
CA ILE A 76 14.96 13.13 0.14
C ILE A 76 16.47 13.01 0.37
N PRO A 77 17.04 13.87 1.25
CA PRO A 77 18.46 13.82 1.62
C PRO A 77 18.92 12.45 2.11
N ASN A 78 20.13 12.06 1.74
CA ASN A 78 20.70 10.74 2.09
C ASN A 78 20.90 10.53 3.60
N GLU A 79 20.94 11.59 4.40
CA GLU A 79 20.97 11.49 5.87
C GLU A 79 19.70 10.82 6.45
N TYR A 80 18.60 10.80 5.70
CA TYR A 80 17.37 10.08 6.03
C TYR A 80 17.32 8.68 5.39
N GLY A 81 18.46 8.00 5.28
CA GLY A 81 18.59 6.70 4.60
C GLY A 81 17.58 5.65 5.07
N GLY A 82 17.34 5.52 6.38
CA GLY A 82 16.34 4.58 6.90
C GLY A 82 14.91 4.88 6.45
N PHE A 83 14.56 6.16 6.29
CA PHE A 83 13.26 6.55 5.72
C PHE A 83 13.17 6.18 4.23
N LYS A 84 14.25 6.41 3.48
CA LYS A 84 14.29 6.05 2.05
C LYS A 84 14.11 4.56 1.85
N GLU A 85 14.78 3.74 2.65
CA GLU A 85 14.63 2.27 2.60
C GLU A 85 13.18 1.84 2.87
N GLN A 86 12.54 2.40 3.91
CA GLN A 86 11.14 2.11 4.23
C GLN A 86 10.18 2.57 3.12
N LEU A 87 10.39 3.76 2.55
CA LEU A 87 9.53 4.28 1.50
C LEU A 87 9.67 3.47 0.21
N HIS A 88 10.88 3.04 -0.12
CA HIS A 88 11.16 2.13 -1.24
C HIS A 88 10.44 0.80 -1.04
N ASP A 89 10.56 0.21 0.16
CA ASP A 89 9.89 -1.04 0.51
C ASP A 89 8.37 -0.94 0.40
N ILE A 90 7.79 0.18 0.85
CA ILE A 90 6.35 0.45 0.70
C ILE A 90 5.95 0.53 -0.79
N ALA A 91 6.73 1.25 -1.61
CA ALA A 91 6.44 1.42 -3.03
C ALA A 91 6.47 0.08 -3.79
N ASP A 92 7.51 -0.73 -3.57
CA ASP A 92 7.64 -2.07 -4.14
C ASP A 92 6.50 -2.97 -3.68
N THR A 93 6.21 -2.98 -2.38
CA THR A 93 5.13 -3.79 -1.79
C THR A 93 3.77 -3.44 -2.40
N LEU A 94 3.50 -2.14 -2.61
CA LEU A 94 2.24 -1.69 -3.20
C LEU A 94 2.15 -2.07 -4.69
N GLN A 95 3.25 -1.99 -5.43
CA GLN A 95 3.34 -2.41 -6.81
C GLN A 95 3.06 -3.92 -6.96
N ASP A 96 3.66 -4.74 -6.09
CA ASP A 96 3.41 -6.19 -6.03
C ASP A 96 1.95 -6.51 -5.73
N LEU A 97 1.37 -5.89 -4.69
CA LEU A 97 -0.04 -6.08 -4.35
C LEU A 97 -0.96 -5.75 -5.51
N ARG A 98 -0.67 -4.68 -6.27
CA ARG A 98 -1.44 -4.31 -7.46
C ARG A 98 -1.36 -5.38 -8.55
N VAL A 99 -0.17 -5.95 -8.77
CA VAL A 99 0.03 -7.04 -9.74
C VAL A 99 -0.78 -8.28 -9.31
N TYR A 100 -0.71 -8.68 -8.05
CA TYR A 100 -1.46 -9.82 -7.53
C TYR A 100 -2.97 -9.61 -7.62
N ARG A 101 -3.44 -8.41 -7.29
CA ARG A 101 -4.85 -8.01 -7.43
C ARG A 101 -5.30 -8.09 -8.89
N ASN A 102 -4.53 -7.55 -9.84
CA ASN A 102 -4.88 -7.62 -11.26
C ASN A 102 -5.08 -9.07 -11.73
N LYS A 103 -4.15 -9.96 -11.37
CA LYS A 103 -4.28 -11.39 -11.68
C LYS A 103 -5.55 -11.98 -11.06
N CYS A 104 -5.79 -11.72 -9.77
CA CYS A 104 -6.95 -12.24 -9.05
C CYS A 104 -8.29 -11.62 -9.48
N ASP A 105 -8.31 -10.42 -10.05
CA ASP A 105 -9.57 -9.77 -10.44
C ASP A 105 -9.93 -10.06 -11.90
N TYR A 106 -8.94 -10.26 -12.79
CA TYR A 106 -9.18 -10.33 -14.24
C TYR A 106 -8.80 -11.65 -14.91
N ASP A 107 -7.86 -12.43 -14.38
CA ASP A 107 -7.43 -13.66 -15.04
C ASP A 107 -8.45 -14.79 -14.82
N ALA A 108 -8.75 -15.54 -15.88
CA ALA A 108 -9.69 -16.66 -15.80
C ALA A 108 -9.18 -17.78 -14.89
N ASP A 109 -7.87 -18.02 -14.90
CA ASP A 109 -7.20 -18.99 -14.03
C ASP A 109 -6.02 -18.34 -13.31
N VAL A 110 -5.86 -18.67 -12.03
CA VAL A 110 -4.85 -18.08 -11.16
C VAL A 110 -4.16 -19.21 -10.39
N GLU A 111 -2.90 -19.43 -10.72
CA GLU A 111 -2.05 -20.40 -10.05
C GLU A 111 -1.58 -19.90 -8.69
N ASN A 112 -1.21 -20.82 -7.79
CA ASN A 112 -0.61 -20.52 -6.48
C ASN A 112 -1.46 -19.58 -5.60
N LEU A 113 -2.78 -19.71 -5.67
CA LEU A 113 -3.71 -18.78 -5.04
C LEU A 113 -3.60 -18.73 -3.50
N ASP A 114 -3.23 -19.84 -2.86
CA ASP A 114 -2.90 -19.89 -1.43
C ASP A 114 -1.74 -18.94 -1.08
N PHE A 115 -0.67 -19.03 -1.85
CA PHE A 115 0.50 -18.20 -1.69
C PHE A 115 0.15 -16.72 -1.94
N LEU A 116 -0.57 -16.42 -3.03
CA LEU A 116 -0.97 -15.06 -3.36
C LEU A 116 -1.83 -14.41 -2.27
N ALA A 117 -2.80 -15.14 -1.72
CA ALA A 117 -3.64 -14.64 -0.64
C ALA A 117 -2.83 -14.39 0.64
N ALA A 118 -1.99 -15.35 1.05
CA ALA A 118 -1.16 -15.22 2.24
C ALA A 118 -0.13 -14.08 2.12
N VAL A 119 0.59 -13.99 1.00
CA VAL A 119 1.60 -12.95 0.79
C VAL A 119 0.96 -11.58 0.65
N SER A 120 -0.25 -11.46 0.06
CA SER A 120 -0.93 -10.19 -0.05
C SER A 120 -1.37 -9.65 1.31
N ILE A 121 -1.84 -10.52 2.20
CA ILE A 121 -2.17 -10.13 3.59
C ILE A 121 -0.90 -9.65 4.31
N ALA A 122 0.19 -10.42 4.25
CA ALA A 122 1.47 -10.06 4.87
C ALA A 122 2.05 -8.74 4.33
N ASN A 123 1.95 -8.52 3.02
CA ASN A 123 2.39 -7.30 2.37
C ASN A 123 1.54 -6.09 2.80
N ALA A 124 0.22 -6.25 2.93
CA ALA A 124 -0.63 -5.20 3.45
C ALA A 124 -0.27 -4.85 4.90
N GLU A 125 -0.05 -5.85 5.77
CA GLU A 125 0.44 -5.63 7.15
C GLU A 125 1.77 -4.87 7.17
N ARG A 126 2.69 -5.24 6.28
CA ARG A 126 4.00 -4.59 6.16
C ARG A 126 3.88 -3.10 5.86
N VAL A 127 2.94 -2.70 4.98
CA VAL A 127 2.66 -1.28 4.71
C VAL A 127 2.19 -0.56 5.97
N PHE A 128 1.24 -1.12 6.73
CA PHE A 128 0.77 -0.51 7.98
C PHE A 128 1.90 -0.40 9.01
N SER A 129 2.70 -1.44 9.17
CA SER A 129 3.83 -1.47 10.11
C SER A 129 4.90 -0.45 9.75
N ASN A 130 5.30 -0.38 8.47
CA ASN A 130 6.32 0.58 8.02
C ASN A 130 5.87 2.03 8.23
N ILE A 131 4.59 2.35 7.96
CA ILE A 131 4.04 3.68 8.23
C ILE A 131 3.99 3.98 9.73
N GLY A 132 3.56 3.02 10.56
CA GLY A 132 3.59 3.20 12.02
C GLY A 132 5.00 3.46 12.55
N SER A 133 5.98 2.67 12.12
CA SER A 133 7.39 2.88 12.47
C SER A 133 7.94 4.22 11.97
N PHE A 134 7.47 4.72 10.82
CA PHE A 134 7.84 6.03 10.33
C PHE A 134 7.31 7.15 11.24
N GLU A 135 6.04 7.08 11.66
CA GLU A 135 5.43 8.07 12.55
C GLU A 135 6.10 8.11 13.93
N GLU A 136 6.66 6.99 14.39
CA GLU A 136 7.38 6.87 15.66
C GLU A 136 8.85 7.32 15.58
N SER A 137 9.38 7.56 14.37
CA SER A 137 10.76 7.97 14.17
C SER A 137 11.04 9.37 14.73
N VAL A 138 12.19 9.55 15.37
CA VAL A 138 12.63 10.83 15.94
C VAL A 138 12.78 11.94 14.88
N ASP A 139 12.99 11.57 13.62
CA ASP A 139 13.14 12.52 12.51
C ASP A 139 11.84 12.74 11.72
N TYR A 140 10.73 12.08 12.08
CA TYR A 140 9.45 12.15 11.37
C TYR A 140 9.02 13.59 11.05
N ASN A 141 8.99 14.46 12.06
CA ASN A 141 8.54 15.84 11.88
C ASN A 141 9.47 16.66 10.96
N LYS A 142 10.79 16.38 10.98
CA LYS A 142 11.75 17.06 10.09
C LYS A 142 11.55 16.61 8.65
N ILE A 143 11.44 15.29 8.44
CA ILE A 143 11.22 14.69 7.12
C ILE A 143 9.89 15.19 6.55
N LYS A 144 8.82 15.17 7.35
CA LYS A 144 7.51 15.69 6.95
C LYS A 144 7.57 17.16 6.55
N ALA A 145 8.23 18.00 7.33
CA ALA A 145 8.40 19.42 7.00
C ALA A 145 9.20 19.63 5.70
N PHE A 146 10.24 18.82 5.49
CA PHE A 146 10.99 18.80 4.23
C PHE A 146 10.08 18.45 3.05
N ILE A 147 9.33 17.35 3.14
CA ILE A 147 8.43 16.88 2.08
C ILE A 147 7.36 17.93 1.76
N GLN A 148 6.76 18.55 2.79
CA GLN A 148 5.77 19.62 2.59
C GLN A 148 6.34 20.86 1.89
N LYS A 149 7.61 21.19 2.13
CA LYS A 149 8.29 22.27 1.42
C LYS A 149 8.62 21.88 -0.02
N TRP A 150 9.11 20.67 -0.23
CA TRP A 150 9.42 20.12 -1.55
C TRP A 150 8.18 20.02 -2.44
N GLY A 151 7.08 19.46 -1.93
CA GLY A 151 5.83 19.30 -2.69
C GLY A 151 5.28 20.62 -3.24
N LYS A 152 5.37 21.71 -2.45
CA LYS A 152 4.97 23.05 -2.92
C LYS A 152 5.82 23.55 -4.10
N SER A 153 7.12 23.26 -4.11
CA SER A 153 8.03 23.71 -5.17
C SER A 153 7.87 22.96 -6.51
N VAL A 154 7.21 21.80 -6.51
CA VAL A 154 6.97 20.98 -7.72
C VAL A 154 5.56 21.25 -8.30
N SER A 155 4.67 21.86 -7.52
CA SER A 155 3.31 22.26 -7.94
C SER A 155 3.20 23.68 -8.52
N GLU A 156 4.29 24.46 -8.49
CA GLU A 156 4.43 25.81 -9.10
C GLU A 156 5.14 25.74 -10.45
#